data_AF-A0A183CLV8-F1
#
_entry.id   AF-A0A183CLV8-F1
#
_cell.length_a   1.000
_cell.length_b   1.000
_cell.length_c   1.000
_cell.angle_alpha   90.00
_cell.angle_beta   90.00
_cell.angle_gamma   90.00
#
_symmetry.space_group_name_H-M   'P 1'
#
loop_
_entity.id
_entity.type
_entity.pdbx_description
1 polymer ?
#
loop_
_entity_poly.entity_id
_entity_poly.type
_entity_poly.pdbx_seq_one_letter_code
_entity_poly.pdbx_strand_id
1 'polypeptide(L)' 'MYRNVYPCWPFIISAVAINLVALFGMISNFGVIWVTYCTKTLHGTANFLIALCSFFELLHQQGHWLFLYTALSGQNFL' A
#
# COMPACT_ATOMS: atom_id res chain seq x y z
N MET A 1 -7.48 -23.26 25.20
CA MET A 1 -8.00 -23.51 23.83
C MET A 1 -8.40 -22.17 23.25
N TYR A 2 -7.57 -21.59 22.37
CA TYR A 2 -7.98 -20.42 21.60
C TYR A 2 -9.14 -20.81 20.69
N ARG A 3 -10.30 -20.19 20.90
CA ARG A 3 -11.51 -20.42 20.12
C ARG A 3 -11.19 -20.05 18.68
N ASN A 4 -11.33 -20.98 17.74
CA ASN A 4 -11.32 -20.70 16.29
C ASN A 4 -12.49 -19.76 15.97
N VAL A 5 -12.27 -18.46 16.16
CA VAL A 5 -13.14 -17.43 15.63
C VAL A 5 -12.70 -17.27 14.18
N TYR A 6 -13.43 -17.93 13.27
CA TYR A 6 -13.26 -17.74 11.83
C TYR A 6 -13.12 -16.26 11.51
N PRO A 7 -12.22 -15.87 10.59
CA PRO A 7 -12.01 -14.46 10.27
C PRO A 7 -13.35 -13.84 9.91
N CYS A 8 -13.72 -12.78 10.62
CA CYS A 8 -15.00 -12.13 10.41
C CYS A 8 -15.02 -11.60 8.97
N TRP A 9 -15.96 -12.10 8.15
CA TRP A 9 -16.19 -11.65 6.78
C TRP A 9 -16.05 -10.14 6.54
N PRO A 10 -16.57 -9.23 7.40
CA PRO A 10 -16.35 -7.80 7.24
C PRO A 10 -14.87 -7.37 7.27
N PHE A 11 -14.02 -8.04 8.04
CA PHE A 11 -12.59 -7.74 8.13
C PHE A 11 -11.85 -8.13 6.85
N ILE A 12 -12.16 -9.32 6.30
CA ILE A 12 -11.60 -9.76 5.00
C ILE A 12 -12.05 -8.83 3.88
N ILE A 13 -13.34 -8.48 3.83
CA ILE A 13 -13.89 -7.58 2.80
C ILE A 13 -13.18 -6.22 2.87
N SER A 14 -12.97 -5.68 4.06
CA SER A 14 -12.25 -4.41 4.27
C SER A 14 -10.80 -4.50 3.81
N ALA A 15 -10.09 -5.59 4.15
CA ALA A 15 -8.70 -5.81 3.75
C ALA A 15 -8.53 -5.94 2.23
N VAL A 16 -9.48 -6.59 1.55
CA VAL A 16 -9.52 -6.72 0.09
C VAL A 16 -9.81 -5.37 -0.57
N ALA A 17 -10.80 -4.63 -0.07
CA ALA A 17 -11.14 -3.31 -0.60
C ALA A 17 -9.98 -2.32 -0.52
N ILE A 18 -9.28 -2.27 0.62
CA ILE A 18 -8.09 -1.42 0.81
C ILE A 18 -6.97 -1.83 -0.15
N ASN A 19 -6.75 -3.12 -0.39
CA ASN A 19 -5.73 -3.57 -1.33
C ASN A 19 -6.04 -3.21 -2.79
N LEU A 20 -7.32 -3.25 -3.20
CA LEU A 20 -7.70 -2.80 -4.53
C LEU A 20 -7.34 -1.33 -4.75
N VAL A 21 -7.59 -0.47 -3.75
CA VAL A 21 -7.19 0.95 -3.81
C VAL A 21 -5.67 1.10 -3.77
N ALA A 22 -4.99 0.31 -2.93
CA ALA A 22 -3.53 0.32 -2.82
C ALA A 22 -2.82 -0.04 -4.15
N LEU A 23 -3.41 -0.93 -4.97
CA LEU A 23 -2.89 -1.25 -6.29
C LEU A 23 -2.86 -0.04 -7.22
N PHE A 24 -3.96 0.73 -7.27
CA PHE A 24 -4.03 1.96 -8.06
C PHE A 24 -3.03 3.02 -7.58
N GLY A 25 -2.90 3.16 -6.26
CA GLY A 25 -1.92 4.06 -5.68
C GLY A 25 -0.48 3.64 -6.02
N MET A 26 -0.14 2.34 -5.99
CA MET A 26 1.19 1.86 -6.33
C MET A 26 1.58 2.22 -7.77
N ILE A 27 0.70 1.95 -8.73
CA ILE A 27 0.94 2.24 -10.14
C ILE A 27 1.14 3.75 -10.35
N SER A 28 0.30 4.56 -9.72
CA SER A 28 0.34 6.03 -9.86
C SER A 28 1.62 6.61 -9.24
N ASN A 29 1.95 6.22 -8.00
CA ASN A 29 3.16 6.69 -7.29
C ASN A 29 4.45 6.25 -7.99
N PHE A 30 4.50 5.02 -8.51
CA PHE A 30 5.63 4.57 -9.32
C PHE A 30 5.78 5.41 -10.60
N GLY A 31 4.67 5.76 -11.25
CA GLY A 31 4.66 6.65 -12.40
C GLY A 31 5.22 8.04 -12.09
N VAL A 32 4.88 8.62 -10.94
CA VAL A 32 5.42 9.94 -10.53
C VAL A 32 6.94 9.87 -10.33
N ILE A 33 7.44 8.84 -9.67
CA ILE A 33 8.89 8.63 -9.49
C ILE A 33 9.58 8.47 -10.85
N TRP A 34 9.01 7.65 -11.73
CA TRP A 34 9.55 7.40 -13.07
C TRP A 34 9.62 8.67 -13.92
N VAL A 35 8.53 9.44 -13.98
CA VAL A 35 8.48 10.70 -14.74
C VAL A 35 9.47 11.71 -14.18
N THR A 36 9.59 11.79 -12.84
CA THR A 36 10.57 12.66 -12.19
C THR A 36 12.00 12.27 -12.52
N TYR A 37 12.30 10.97 -12.66
CA TYR A 37 13.62 10.48 -13.04
C TYR A 37 13.95 10.69 -14.52
N CYS A 38 12.99 10.44 -15.43
CA CYS A 38 13.21 10.57 -16.87
C CYS A 38 13.25 12.03 -17.33
N THR A 39 12.51 12.92 -16.67
CA THR A 39 12.28 14.28 -17.18
C THR A 39 13.15 15.29 -16.46
N LYS A 40 14.31 15.60 -17.05
CA LYS A 40 15.31 16.54 -16.48
C LYS A 40 14.77 17.96 -16.26
N THR A 41 13.76 18.39 -17.02
CA THR A 41 13.11 19.69 -16.84
C THR A 41 12.26 19.76 -15.57
N LEU A 42 11.90 18.61 -14.99
CA LEU A 42 11.21 18.52 -13.71
C LEU A 42 12.17 18.34 -12.52
N HIS A 43 13.49 18.43 -12.68
CA HIS A 43 14.45 18.33 -11.57
C HIS A 43 14.52 19.58 -10.67
N GLY A 44 13.36 20.13 -10.30
CA GLY A 44 13.24 21.10 -9.22
C GLY A 44 13.24 20.41 -7.86
N THR A 45 13.70 21.10 -6.83
CA THR A 45 13.67 20.62 -5.43
C THR A 45 12.27 20.18 -4.99
N ALA A 46 11.22 20.89 -5.42
CA ALA A 46 9.84 20.53 -5.13
C ALA A 46 9.45 19.16 -5.71
N ASN A 47 9.80 18.89 -6.98
CA ASN A 47 9.47 17.62 -7.63
C ASN A 47 10.26 16.45 -7.05
N PHE A 48 11.49 16.71 -6.56
CA PHE A 48 12.25 15.71 -5.82
C PHE A 48 11.57 15.33 -4.49
N LEU A 49 11.02 16.30 -3.77
CA LEU A 49 10.23 16.02 -2.56
C LEU A 49 8.93 15.26 -2.88
N ILE A 50 8.28 15.55 -4.01
CA ILE A 50 7.10 14.82 -4.48
C ILE A 50 7.45 13.37 -4.83
N ALA A 51 8.58 13.13 -5.52
CA ALA A 51 9.06 11.78 -5.81
C ALA A 51 9.43 11.02 -4.53
N LEU A 52 10.05 11.68 -3.55
CA LEU A 52 10.35 11.10 -2.25
C LEU A 52 9.08 10.77 -1.45
N CYS A 53 8.07 11.64 -1.48
CA CYS A 53 6.76 11.37 -0.90
C CYS A 53 6.09 10.17 -1.57
N SER A 54 6.12 10.11 -2.90
CA SER A 54 5.60 8.97 -3.68
C SER A 54 6.32 7.66 -3.32
N PHE A 55 7.62 7.73 -3.00
CA PHE A 55 8.38 6.57 -2.52
C PHE A 55 7.94 6.12 -1.13
N PHE A 56 7.66 7.04 -0.20
CA PHE A 56 7.10 6.69 1.11
C PHE A 56 5.70 6.09 1.01
N GLU A 57 4.87 6.56 0.08
CA GLU A 57 3.56 5.96 -0.20
C GLU A 57 3.68 4.52 -0.70
N LEU A 58 4.69 4.21 -1.54
CA LEU A 58 4.97 2.82 -1.94
C LEU A 58 5.36 1.92 -0.76
N LEU A 59 6.16 2.45 0.18
CA LEU A 59 6.50 1.73 1.41
C LEU A 59 5.28 1.54 2.31
N HIS A 60 4.44 2.57 2.44
CA HIS A 60 3.17 2.49 3.19
C HIS A 60 2.28 1.37 2.65
N GLN A 61 2.16 1.27 1.31
CA GLN A 61 1.32 0.27 0.65
C GLN A 61 1.75 -1.17 0.94
N GLN A 62 3.03 -1.43 1.27
CA GLN A 62 3.47 -2.75 1.74
C GLN A 62 2.81 -3.16 3.07
N GLY A 63 2.48 -2.19 3.92
CA GLY A 63 1.74 -2.43 5.17
C GLY A 63 0.33 -3.00 4.92
N HIS A 64 -0.34 -2.58 3.84
CA HIS A 64 -1.65 -3.13 3.46
C HIS A 64 -1.57 -4.56 2.94
N TRP A 65 -0.46 -4.94 2.30
CA TRP A 65 -0.20 -6.33 1.91
C TRP A 65 0.00 -7.23 3.12
N LEU A 66 0.79 -6.77 4.10
CA LEU A 66 0.97 -7.48 5.37
C LEU A 66 -0.37 -7.65 6.08
N PHE A 67 -1.18 -6.59 6.14
CA PHE A 67 -2.51 -6.62 6.75
C PHE A 67 -3.45 -7.64 6.07
N LEU A 68 -3.43 -7.73 4.74
CA LEU A 68 -4.20 -8.73 4.00
C LEU A 68 -3.70 -10.15 4.27
N TYR A 69 -2.39 -10.37 4.30
CA TYR A 69 -1.82 -11.66 4.64
C TYR A 69 -2.27 -12.11 6.04
N THR A 70 -2.21 -11.21 7.03
CA THR A 70 -2.72 -11.47 8.38
C THR A 70 -4.23 -11.77 8.37
N ALA A 71 -5.02 -10.98 7.65
CA ALA A 71 -6.46 -11.16 7.56
C ALA A 71 -6.86 -12.50 6.93
N LEU A 72 -6.12 -12.97 5.92
CA LEU A 72 -6.34 -14.25 5.24
C LEU A 72 -5.79 -15.45 6.02
N SER A 73 -4.65 -15.27 6.70
CA SER A 73 -4.01 -16.32 7.53
C SER A 73 -4.86 -16.70 8.74
N GLY A 74 -5.79 -15.83 9.17
CA GLY A 74 -6.65 -16.07 10.33
C GLY A 74 -5.88 -16.09 11.66
N GLN A 75 -4.59 -15.74 11.64
CA GLN A 75 -3.81 -15.44 12.84
C GLN A 75 -4.30 -14.11 13.40
N ASN A 76 -5.33 -14.18 14.24
CA ASN A 76 -5.80 -13.03 15.01
C ASN A 76 -4.62 -12.52 15.86
N PHE A 77 -4.25 -11.26 15.69
CA PHE A 77 -3.51 -10.51 16.71
C PHE A 77 -4.48 -10.22 17.87
N LEU A 78 -4.87 -11.26 18.60
CA LEU A 78 -5.55 -11.19 19.91
C LEU A 78 -4.92 -12.23 20.84
#